data_AF-A0A1G3E5A0-F1
#
_entry.id   AF-A0A1G3E5A0-F1
#
_cell.length_a   1.000
_cell.length_b   1.000
_cell.length_c   1.000
_cell.angle_alpha   90.00
_cell.angle_beta   90.00
_cell.angle_gamma   90.00
#
_symmetry.space_group_name_H-M   'P 1'
#
loop_
_entity.id
_entity.type
_entity.pdbx_description
1 polymer ?
#
loop_
_entity_poly.entity_id
_entity_poly.type
_entity_poly.pdbx_seq_one_letter_code
_entity_poly.pdbx_strand_id
1 'polypeptide(L)'
;MVRHYFNTRHNSNQFAWTIPVAALGMICLAFVTGPSSTPAAAVAVVSSNAETFSQVHKVIQERCSTCHAAKPTSPMFSAAPAGVMFDTAEQIRLLAPRIQAQAVATQTMPLGNLTQMTQAERDLIGAWISQGAKLN
;
A
#
# COMPACT_ATOMS: atom_id res chain seq x y z
N MET A 1 37.95 -37.66 29.36
CA MET A 1 38.15 -36.19 29.45
C MET A 1 36.84 -35.48 29.13
N VAL A 2 35.90 -35.56 30.08
CA VAL A 2 34.57 -34.93 30.03
C VAL A 2 34.63 -33.63 30.82
N ARG A 3 35.37 -32.64 30.31
CA ARG A 3 35.56 -31.36 31.03
C ARG A 3 35.57 -30.11 30.15
N HIS A 4 35.19 -30.22 28.88
CA HIS A 4 35.03 -29.03 28.02
C HIS A 4 33.58 -28.55 27.85
N TYR A 5 32.62 -29.15 28.58
CA TYR A 5 31.20 -28.81 28.51
C TYR A 5 30.78 -27.67 29.49
N PHE A 6 31.70 -27.09 30.25
CA PHE A 6 31.38 -26.19 31.35
C PHE A 6 31.83 -24.73 31.16
N ASN A 7 31.95 -24.24 29.92
CA ASN A 7 32.32 -22.84 29.65
C ASN A 7 31.19 -21.96 29.06
N THR A 8 29.93 -22.40 29.13
CA THR A 8 28.80 -21.68 28.49
C THR A 8 27.59 -21.50 29.41
N ARG A 9 27.78 -21.43 30.73
CA ARG A 9 26.64 -21.33 31.67
C ARG A 9 26.68 -20.19 32.69
N HIS A 10 27.53 -19.17 32.54
CA HIS A 10 27.49 -18.05 33.51
C HIS A 10 27.79 -16.64 32.99
N ASN A 11 27.78 -16.41 31.67
CA ASN A 11 28.00 -15.06 31.12
C ASN A 11 26.76 -14.48 30.41
N SER A 12 25.55 -14.89 30.81
CA SER A 12 24.29 -14.36 30.26
C SER A 12 23.83 -13.05 30.91
N ASN A 13 24.44 -12.61 32.02
CA ASN A 13 24.04 -11.38 32.72
C ASN A 13 24.64 -10.08 32.12
N GLN A 14 25.70 -10.17 31.32
CA GLN A 14 26.29 -8.98 30.66
C GLN A 14 25.46 -8.48 29.46
N PHE A 15 24.56 -9.32 28.94
CA PHE A 15 23.63 -8.94 27.86
C PHE A 15 22.19 -8.75 28.36
N ALA A 16 21.92 -8.88 29.68
CA ALA A 16 20.59 -8.61 30.22
C ALA A 16 20.14 -7.17 29.97
N TRP A 17 21.07 -6.21 29.90
CA TRP A 17 20.82 -4.81 29.56
C TRP A 17 20.59 -4.54 28.07
N THR A 18 20.97 -5.45 27.16
CA THR A 18 20.70 -5.25 25.73
C THR A 18 19.23 -5.49 25.38
N ILE A 19 18.52 -6.30 26.17
CA ILE A 19 17.08 -6.57 26.00
C ILE A 19 16.22 -5.30 26.19
N PRO A 20 16.31 -4.56 27.30
CA PRO A 20 15.54 -3.32 27.46
C PRO A 20 16.01 -2.20 26.52
N VAL A 21 17.29 -2.13 26.16
CA VAL A 21 17.81 -1.14 25.19
C VAL A 21 17.28 -1.42 23.78
N ALA A 22 17.26 -2.68 23.34
CA ALA A 22 16.67 -3.06 22.05
C ALA A 22 15.15 -2.84 22.03
N ALA A 23 14.46 -3.12 23.14
CA ALA A 23 13.02 -2.85 23.27
C ALA A 23 12.72 -1.34 23.19
N LEU A 24 13.49 -0.50 23.88
CA LEU A 24 13.37 0.96 23.79
C LEU A 24 13.70 1.48 22.38
N GLY A 25 14.73 0.94 21.73
CA GLY A 25 15.06 1.29 20.34
C GLY A 25 13.92 1.00 19.37
N MET A 26 13.25 -0.15 19.50
CA MET A 26 12.07 -0.49 18.69
C MET A 26 10.86 0.41 18.99
N ILE A 27 10.63 0.76 20.25
CA ILE A 27 9.53 1.68 20.64
C ILE A 27 9.79 3.09 20.08
N CYS A 28 11.03 3.58 20.12
CA CYS A 28 11.40 4.86 19.51
C CYS A 28 11.23 4.85 17.99
N LEU A 29 11.59 3.77 17.30
CA LEU A 29 11.36 3.63 15.85
C LEU A 29 9.86 3.61 15.50
N ALA A 30 9.04 2.96 16.31
CA ALA A 30 7.59 2.91 16.12
C ALA A 30 6.94 4.31 16.28
N PHE A 31 7.49 5.17 17.14
CA PHE A 31 7.02 6.56 17.30
C PHE A 31 7.47 7.50 16.17
N VAL A 32 8.65 7.26 15.59
CA VAL A 32 9.17 8.07 14.45
C VAL A 32 8.52 7.67 13.12
N THR A 33 8.02 6.44 13.00
CA THR A 33 7.36 5.91 11.79
C THR A 33 5.84 5.92 11.85
N GLY A 34 5.25 6.57 12.86
CA GLY A 34 3.82 6.85 12.90
C GLY A 34 3.41 7.67 11.68
N PRO A 35 2.27 7.37 11.03
CA PRO A 35 1.86 8.11 9.84
C PRO A 35 1.60 9.57 10.22
N SER A 36 2.40 10.48 9.67
CA SER A 36 2.05 11.90 9.64
C SER A 36 0.82 12.05 8.75
N SER A 37 -0.36 11.92 9.35
CA SER A 37 -1.57 12.49 8.77
C SER A 37 -1.42 14.01 8.86
N THR A 38 -0.66 14.58 7.93
CA THR A 38 -0.79 16.01 7.63
C THR A 38 -2.20 16.18 7.08
N PRO A 39 -3.11 16.89 7.76
CA PRO A 39 -4.31 17.34 7.10
C PRO A 39 -3.84 18.36 6.08
N ALA A 40 -3.65 17.93 4.83
CA ALA A 40 -3.66 18.86 3.73
C ALA A 40 -4.95 19.67 3.89
N ALA A 41 -4.81 20.99 4.00
CA ALA A 41 -5.92 21.91 4.15
C ALA A 41 -6.86 21.73 2.94
N ALA A 42 -7.82 20.83 3.08
CA ALA A 42 -8.85 20.61 2.11
C ALA A 42 -9.85 21.75 2.30
N VAL A 43 -9.84 22.68 1.35
CA VAL A 43 -11.05 23.41 1.00
C VAL A 43 -12.09 22.32 0.75
N ALA A 44 -13.00 22.13 1.71
CA ALA A 44 -14.04 21.12 1.64
C ALA A 44 -15.08 21.55 0.60
N VAL A 45 -14.71 21.43 -0.67
CA VAL A 45 -15.68 21.31 -1.75
C VAL A 45 -16.28 19.93 -1.56
N VAL A 46 -17.55 19.88 -1.14
CA VAL A 46 -18.34 18.65 -1.11
C VAL A 46 -18.40 18.17 -2.57
N SER A 47 -17.43 17.35 -2.96
CA SER A 47 -17.38 16.74 -4.29
C SER A 47 -18.46 15.65 -4.33
N SER A 48 -19.25 15.61 -5.40
CA SER A 48 -20.20 14.52 -5.58
C SER A 48 -19.44 13.20 -5.75
N ASN A 49 -20.07 12.05 -5.45
CA ASN A 49 -19.34 10.78 -5.64
C ASN A 49 -18.99 10.55 -7.11
N ALA A 50 -19.79 11.08 -8.04
CA ALA A 50 -19.49 11.06 -9.47
C ALA A 50 -18.17 11.80 -9.81
N GLU A 51 -17.96 13.00 -9.25
CA GLU A 51 -16.71 13.74 -9.43
C GLU A 51 -15.51 13.02 -8.80
N THR A 52 -15.69 12.45 -7.60
CA THR A 52 -14.65 11.65 -6.95
C THR A 52 -14.29 10.41 -7.76
N PHE A 53 -15.29 9.67 -8.25
CA PHE A 53 -15.06 8.50 -9.07
C PHE A 53 -14.40 8.85 -10.40
N SER A 54 -14.78 9.97 -11.05
CA SER A 54 -14.14 10.43 -12.29
C SER A 54 -12.62 10.61 -12.11
N GLN A 55 -12.21 11.23 -10.99
CA GLN A 55 -10.79 11.40 -10.68
C GLN A 55 -10.09 10.06 -10.42
N VAL A 56 -10.72 9.17 -9.65
CA VAL A 56 -10.19 7.81 -9.40
C VAL A 56 -10.07 7.00 -10.69
N HIS A 57 -11.09 7.05 -11.54
CA HIS A 57 -11.11 6.35 -12.81
C HIS A 57 -9.93 6.79 -13.68
N LYS A 58 -9.66 8.10 -13.76
CA LYS A 58 -8.49 8.61 -14.48
C LYS A 58 -7.17 8.04 -13.95
N VAL A 59 -6.98 8.04 -12.63
CA VAL A 59 -5.78 7.45 -12.01
C VAL A 59 -5.66 5.96 -12.34
N ILE A 60 -6.75 5.20 -12.27
CA ILE A 60 -6.73 3.77 -12.58
C ILE A 60 -6.37 3.53 -14.05
N GLN A 61 -6.89 4.33 -14.98
CA GLN A 61 -6.53 4.21 -16.39
C GLN A 61 -5.03 4.50 -16.64
N GLU A 62 -4.47 5.50 -15.97
CA GLU A 62 -3.07 5.89 -16.15
C GLU A 62 -2.09 4.95 -15.44
N ARG A 63 -2.48 4.39 -14.28
CA ARG A 63 -1.56 3.65 -13.40
C ARG A 63 -1.77 2.14 -13.40
N CYS A 64 -2.95 1.65 -13.74
CA CYS A 64 -3.31 0.23 -13.61
C CYS A 64 -3.61 -0.42 -14.97
N SER A 65 -4.42 0.23 -15.80
CA SER A 65 -4.92 -0.33 -17.07
C SER A 65 -3.83 -0.61 -18.10
N THR A 66 -2.64 0.00 -17.97
CA THR A 66 -1.45 -0.29 -18.78
C THR A 66 -1.10 -1.79 -18.80
N CYS A 67 -1.32 -2.49 -17.68
CA CYS A 67 -1.13 -3.94 -17.56
C CYS A 67 -2.45 -4.70 -17.32
N HIS A 68 -3.42 -4.07 -16.66
CA HIS A 68 -4.68 -4.68 -16.23
C HIS A 68 -5.87 -4.25 -17.09
N ALA A 69 -5.77 -4.51 -18.40
CA ALA A 69 -6.83 -4.25 -19.38
C ALA A 69 -7.03 -5.48 -20.28
N ALA A 70 -8.20 -5.58 -20.93
CA ALA A 70 -8.44 -6.62 -21.93
C ALA A 70 -7.40 -6.60 -23.07
N LYS A 71 -6.86 -5.40 -23.36
CA LYS A 71 -5.76 -5.19 -24.29
C LYS A 71 -4.67 -4.35 -23.60
N PRO A 72 -3.72 -4.98 -22.87
CA PRO A 72 -2.65 -4.26 -22.21
C PRO A 72 -1.79 -3.48 -23.22
N THR A 73 -1.31 -2.31 -22.82
CA THR A 73 -0.38 -1.50 -23.63
C THR A 73 1.08 -1.74 -23.25
N SER A 74 1.33 -2.32 -22.07
CA SER A 74 2.67 -2.72 -21.64
C SER A 74 3.23 -3.84 -22.51
N PRO A 75 4.49 -3.75 -22.99
CA PRO A 75 5.13 -4.83 -23.74
C PRO A 75 5.41 -6.07 -22.88
N MET A 76 5.29 -5.98 -21.54
CA MET A 76 5.55 -7.09 -20.63
C MET A 76 4.41 -8.11 -20.56
N PHE A 77 3.21 -7.76 -21.03
CA PHE A 77 2.02 -8.59 -20.87
C PHE A 77 1.18 -8.62 -22.14
N SER A 78 0.90 -9.82 -22.65
CA SER A 78 -0.04 -10.02 -23.78
C SER A 78 -1.49 -10.15 -23.33
N ALA A 79 -1.73 -10.34 -22.03
CA ALA A 79 -3.03 -10.40 -21.39
C ALA A 79 -2.93 -9.91 -19.94
N ALA A 80 -4.06 -9.48 -19.37
CA ALA A 80 -4.08 -8.96 -18.01
C ALA A 80 -3.61 -9.99 -16.96
N PRO A 81 -2.64 -9.65 -16.09
CA PRO A 81 -2.17 -10.55 -15.05
C PRO A 81 -3.31 -11.00 -14.13
N ALA A 82 -3.35 -12.30 -13.82
CA ALA A 82 -4.37 -12.93 -12.96
C ALA A 82 -5.82 -12.70 -13.42
N GLY A 83 -6.04 -12.36 -14.70
CA GLY A 83 -7.37 -12.06 -15.24
C GLY A 83 -8.01 -10.80 -14.66
N VAL A 84 -7.23 -9.93 -14.01
CA VAL A 84 -7.72 -8.69 -13.38
C VAL A 84 -7.73 -7.58 -14.41
N MET A 85 -8.91 -7.03 -14.70
CA MET A 85 -9.10 -5.98 -15.70
C MET A 85 -9.84 -4.78 -15.10
N PHE A 86 -9.50 -3.58 -15.56
CA PHE A 86 -10.06 -2.30 -15.13
C PHE A 86 -10.63 -1.49 -16.31
N ASP A 87 -11.17 -2.18 -17.31
CA ASP A 87 -11.72 -1.55 -18.53
C ASP A 87 -13.04 -0.82 -18.28
N THR A 88 -13.78 -1.21 -17.24
CA THR A 88 -15.11 -0.66 -16.91
C THR A 88 -15.20 -0.19 -15.46
N ALA A 89 -16.09 0.77 -15.21
CA ALA A 89 -16.34 1.29 -13.86
C ALA A 89 -16.84 0.21 -12.89
N GLU A 90 -17.65 -0.72 -13.39
CA GLU A 90 -18.20 -1.84 -12.64
C GLU A 90 -17.10 -2.81 -12.23
N GLN A 91 -16.16 -3.12 -13.13
CA GLN A 91 -14.99 -3.96 -12.81
C GLN A 91 -14.12 -3.29 -11.75
N ILE A 92 -13.84 -2.00 -11.89
CA ILE A 92 -13.08 -1.21 -10.93
C ILE A 92 -13.72 -1.27 -9.54
N ARG A 93 -15.03 -1.02 -9.46
CA ARG A 93 -15.78 -1.09 -8.21
C ARG A 93 -15.77 -2.49 -7.61
N LEU A 94 -16.01 -3.52 -8.43
CA LEU A 94 -15.99 -4.91 -7.98
C LEU A 94 -14.62 -5.30 -7.40
N LEU A 95 -13.55 -4.80 -8.00
CA LEU A 95 -12.17 -5.09 -7.60
C LEU A 95 -11.61 -4.09 -6.58
N ALA A 96 -12.41 -3.16 -6.07
CA ALA A 96 -11.99 -2.18 -5.07
C ALA A 96 -11.24 -2.80 -3.87
N PRO A 97 -11.66 -3.93 -3.27
CA PRO A 97 -10.90 -4.56 -2.19
C PRO A 97 -9.48 -4.97 -2.61
N ARG A 98 -9.30 -5.41 -3.86
CA ARG A 98 -8.00 -5.80 -4.41
C ARG A 98 -7.14 -4.58 -4.70
N ILE A 99 -7.73 -3.52 -5.23
CA ILE A 99 -7.07 -2.23 -5.45
C ILE A 99 -6.57 -1.67 -4.10
N GLN A 100 -7.43 -1.69 -3.07
CA GLN A 100 -7.05 -1.26 -1.73
C GLN A 100 -5.86 -2.06 -1.21
N ALA A 101 -5.92 -3.40 -1.28
CA ALA A 101 -4.85 -4.24 -0.78
C ALA A 101 -3.53 -3.97 -1.51
N GLN A 102 -3.54 -3.98 -2.84
CA GLN A 102 -2.32 -4.01 -3.65
C GLN A 102 -1.73 -2.62 -3.94
N ALA A 103 -2.57 -1.63 -4.18
CA ALA A 103 -2.13 -0.28 -4.56
C ALA A 103 -2.13 0.69 -3.38
N VAL A 104 -3.04 0.56 -2.41
CA VAL A 104 -3.11 1.52 -1.30
C VAL A 104 -2.34 1.01 -0.10
N ALA A 105 -2.68 -0.18 0.40
CA ALA A 105 -2.17 -0.71 1.66
C ALA A 105 -0.73 -1.24 1.56
N THR A 106 -0.45 -2.12 0.59
CA THR A 106 0.90 -2.72 0.45
C THR A 106 1.77 -1.98 -0.55
N GLN A 107 1.19 -1.13 -1.39
CA GLN A 107 1.86 -0.37 -2.45
C GLN A 107 2.68 -1.27 -3.41
N THR A 108 2.35 -2.55 -3.50
CA THR A 108 3.00 -3.52 -4.38
C THR A 108 2.68 -3.23 -5.85
N MET A 109 1.53 -2.61 -6.11
CA MET A 109 1.14 -2.12 -7.42
C MET A 109 1.19 -0.58 -7.47
N PRO A 110 1.60 0.02 -8.59
CA PRO A 110 2.15 -0.61 -9.79
C PRO A 110 3.49 -1.31 -9.49
N LEU A 111 3.80 -2.42 -10.17
CA LEU A 111 5.03 -3.19 -9.95
C LEU A 111 6.25 -2.25 -10.05
N GLY A 112 7.06 -2.18 -9.00
CA GLY A 112 8.22 -1.27 -8.95
C GLY A 112 7.89 0.21 -9.19
N ASN A 113 6.64 0.61 -8.98
CA ASN A 113 6.07 1.90 -9.34
C ASN A 113 6.34 2.34 -10.81
N LEU A 114 6.34 1.40 -11.75
CA LEU A 114 6.68 1.65 -13.16
C LEU A 114 5.87 2.79 -13.80
N THR A 115 4.59 2.94 -13.43
CA THR A 115 3.73 4.01 -13.95
C THR A 115 3.82 5.30 -13.15
N GLN A 116 4.77 5.43 -12.23
CA GLN A 116 5.01 6.64 -11.42
C GLN A 116 3.78 7.09 -10.62
N MET A 117 3.08 6.14 -9.99
CA MET A 117 1.94 6.46 -9.13
C MET A 117 2.41 7.20 -7.87
N THR A 118 1.78 8.33 -7.59
CA THR A 118 2.10 9.22 -6.47
C THR A 118 1.34 8.82 -5.20
N GLN A 119 1.77 9.34 -4.05
CA GLN A 119 1.05 9.12 -2.79
C GLN A 119 -0.35 9.77 -2.81
N ALA A 120 -0.47 10.99 -3.36
CA ALA A 120 -1.76 11.69 -3.45
C ALA A 120 -2.79 10.89 -4.27
N GLU A 121 -2.36 10.23 -5.35
CA GLU A 121 -3.22 9.33 -6.13
C GLU A 121 -3.67 8.10 -5.33
N ARG A 122 -2.80 7.53 -4.48
CA ARG A 122 -3.16 6.41 -3.59
C ARG A 122 -4.15 6.86 -2.52
N ASP A 123 -3.95 8.04 -1.95
CA ASP A 123 -4.82 8.60 -0.94
C ASP A 123 -6.21 8.89 -1.50
N LEU A 124 -6.28 9.43 -2.74
CA LEU A 124 -7.54 9.63 -3.47
C LEU A 124 -8.30 8.30 -3.66
N ILE A 125 -7.61 7.25 -4.11
CA ILE A 125 -8.23 5.93 -4.28
C ILE A 125 -8.69 5.37 -2.92
N GLY A 126 -7.84 5.44 -1.90
CA GLY A 126 -8.18 4.95 -0.56
C GLY A 126 -9.39 5.65 0.04
N ALA A 127 -9.51 6.97 -0.14
CA ALA A 127 -10.66 7.76 0.29
C ALA A 127 -11.94 7.37 -0.46
N TRP A 128 -11.87 7.14 -1.76
CA TRP A 128 -13.03 6.66 -2.53
C TRP A 128 -13.49 5.26 -2.09
N ILE A 129 -12.54 4.36 -1.82
CA ILE A 129 -12.85 3.01 -1.34
C ILE A 129 -13.49 3.06 0.05
N SER A 130 -12.95 3.88 0.96
CA SER A 130 -13.50 4.01 2.33
C SER A 130 -14.91 4.60 2.36
N GLN A 131 -15.29 5.37 1.33
CA GLN A 131 -16.65 5.89 1.13
C GLN A 131 -17.61 4.89 0.44
N GLY A 132 -17.16 3.66 0.21
CA GLY A 132 -17.97 2.57 -0.34
C GLY A 132 -17.85 2.37 -1.85
N ALA A 133 -16.79 2.91 -2.47
CA ALA A 133 -16.49 2.73 -3.89
C ALA A 133 -17.68 3.10 -4.82
N LYS A 134 -18.35 4.22 -4.51
CA LYS A 134 -19.54 4.69 -5.24
C LYS A 134 -19.14 5.24 -6.60
N LEU A 135 -19.97 4.99 -7.61
CA LEU A 135 -19.76 5.51 -8.96
C LEU A 135 -20.46 6.87 -9.18
N ASN A 136 -21.43 7.22 -8.32
CA ASN A 136 -22.31 8.38 -8.42
C ASN A 136 -22.80 8.90 -7.07
#